data_AF-A0A919Q4I6-F1
#
_entry.id   AF-A0A919Q4I6-F1
#
_cell.length_a   1.000
_cell.length_b   1.000
_cell.length_c   1.000
_cell.angle_alpha   90.00
_cell.angle_beta   90.00
_cell.angle_gamma   90.00
#
_symmetry.space_group_name_H-M   'P 1'
#
loop_
_entity.id
_entity.type
_entity.pdbx_description
1 polymer ?
#
loop_
_entity_poly.entity_id
_entity_poly.type
_entity_poly.pdbx_seq_one_letter_code
_entity_poly.pdbx_strand_id
1 'polypeptide(L)'
;MELLVILAVGVMLGWGVSMTHPLVNAGPVIGAAAGAVGAWLGSRALGGIFAPLLTGHELAGEVAGAAVGAMVLAAIAGGAVLALRGRRR
;
A
#
# COMPACT_ATOMS: atom_id res chain seq x y z
N MET A 1 -7.71 13.76 -11.07
CA MET A 1 -6.98 14.19 -9.85
C MET A 1 -6.94 13.08 -8.80
N GLU A 2 -8.03 12.32 -8.64
CA GLU A 2 -8.15 11.21 -7.68
C GLU A 2 -7.05 10.14 -7.82
N LEU A 3 -6.75 9.72 -9.06
CA LEU A 3 -5.69 8.74 -9.31
C LEU A 3 -4.31 9.19 -8.80
N LEU A 4 -3.98 10.49 -8.94
CA LEU A 4 -2.73 11.04 -8.44
C LEU A 4 -2.67 11.01 -6.91
N VAL A 5 -3.79 11.31 -6.24
CA VAL A 5 -3.89 11.24 -4.77
C VAL A 5 -3.73 9.80 -4.30
N ILE A 6 -4.43 8.86 -4.93
CA ILE A 6 -4.35 7.42 -4.62
C ILE A 6 -2.90 6.92 -4.75
N LEU A 7 -2.24 7.24 -5.88
CA LEU A 7 -0.86 6.83 -6.11
C LEU A 7 0.11 7.51 -5.14
N ALA A 8 -0.05 8.80 -4.87
CA ALA A 8 0.81 9.54 -3.93
C ALA A 8 0.69 8.97 -2.51
N VAL A 9 -0.55 8.73 -2.04
CA VAL A 9 -0.82 8.07 -0.75
C VAL A 9 -0.19 6.68 -0.73
N GLY A 10 -0.36 5.90 -1.80
CA GLY A 10 0.22 4.57 -1.93
C GLY A 10 1.75 4.57 -1.83
N VAL A 11 2.42 5.46 -2.57
CA VAL A 11 3.87 5.61 -2.54
C VAL A 11 4.36 5.99 -1.14
N MET A 12 3.74 7.00 -0.52
CA MET A 12 4.14 7.46 0.83
C MET A 12 3.95 6.36 1.87
N LEU A 13 2.80 5.67 1.86
CA LEU A 13 2.52 4.60 2.82
C LEU A 13 3.38 3.37 2.58
N GLY A 14 3.55 2.94 1.32
CA GLY A 14 4.39 1.79 1.01
C GLY A 14 5.87 2.03 1.35
N TRP A 15 6.37 3.25 1.12
CA TRP A 15 7.70 3.65 1.58
C TRP A 15 7.78 3.64 3.11
N GLY A 16 6.82 4.26 3.79
CA GLY A 16 6.76 4.28 5.25
C GLY A 16 6.76 2.89 5.86
N VAL A 17 5.86 2.00 5.40
CA VAL A 17 5.74 0.60 5.87
C VAL A 17 7.03 -0.19 5.64
N SER A 18 7.66 -0.03 4.48
CA SER A 18 8.95 -0.69 4.21
C SER A 18 10.04 -0.27 5.20
N MET A 19 9.96 0.95 5.73
CA MET A 19 10.97 1.49 6.64
C MET A 19 10.62 1.34 8.12
N THR A 20 9.39 0.95 8.48
CA THR A 20 8.96 0.91 9.89
C THR A 20 9.49 -0.28 10.67
N HIS A 21 9.69 -1.43 10.02
CA HIS A 21 10.12 -2.64 10.73
C HIS A 21 11.10 -3.50 9.93
N PRO A 22 12.15 -4.06 10.55
CA PRO A 22 13.13 -4.92 9.86
C PRO A 22 12.53 -6.13 9.16
N LEU A 23 11.38 -6.66 9.64
CA LEU A 23 10.71 -7.83 9.05
C LEU A 23 9.92 -7.53 7.76
N VAL A 24 9.71 -6.26 7.42
CA VAL A 24 9.01 -5.85 6.18
C VAL A 24 9.87 -4.90 5.34
N ASN A 25 11.18 -4.85 5.62
CA ASN A 25 12.08 -3.95 4.94
C ASN A 25 12.53 -4.51 3.58
N ALA A 26 11.83 -4.09 2.53
CA ALA A 26 12.22 -4.31 1.14
C ALA A 26 13.13 -3.19 0.58
N GLY A 27 13.32 -2.10 1.33
CA GLY A 27 13.95 -0.88 0.87
C GLY A 27 12.95 0.13 0.26
N PRO A 28 13.40 1.37 0.01
CA PRO A 28 12.52 2.48 -0.33
C PRO A 28 11.86 2.31 -1.69
N VAL A 29 12.61 1.89 -2.71
CA VAL A 29 12.11 1.76 -4.08
C VAL A 29 11.06 0.66 -4.20
N ILE A 30 11.34 -0.51 -3.63
CA ILE A 30 10.40 -1.64 -3.67
C ILE A 30 9.16 -1.34 -2.82
N GLY A 31 9.33 -0.74 -1.65
CA GLY A 31 8.23 -0.30 -0.80
C GLY A 31 7.32 0.71 -1.50
N ALA A 32 7.90 1.74 -2.14
CA ALA A 32 7.16 2.74 -2.89
C ALA A 32 6.40 2.14 -4.08
N ALA A 33 7.04 1.27 -4.87
CA ALA A 33 6.41 0.61 -6.01
C ALA A 33 5.28 -0.33 -5.57
N ALA A 34 5.52 -1.16 -4.55
CA ALA A 34 4.50 -2.03 -3.98
C ALA A 34 3.35 -1.23 -3.37
N GLY A 35 3.63 -0.11 -2.70
CA GLY A 35 2.64 0.80 -2.18
C GLY A 35 1.76 1.43 -3.27
N ALA A 36 2.36 1.88 -4.37
CA ALA A 36 1.62 2.45 -5.51
C ALA A 36 0.67 1.42 -6.15
N VAL A 37 1.16 0.21 -6.41
CA VAL A 37 0.36 -0.89 -6.97
C VAL A 37 -0.73 -1.31 -5.99
N GLY A 38 -0.39 -1.42 -4.70
CA GLY A 38 -1.31 -1.79 -3.63
C GLY A 38 -2.41 -0.75 -3.45
N ALA A 39 -2.09 0.54 -3.55
CA ALA A 39 -3.08 1.61 -3.50
C ALA A 39 -4.06 1.56 -4.67
N TRP A 40 -3.56 1.35 -5.88
CA TRP A 40 -4.41 1.26 -7.06
C TRP A 40 -5.35 0.05 -7.02
N LEU A 41 -4.86 -1.11 -6.56
CA LEU A 41 -5.71 -2.29 -6.36
C LEU A 41 -6.68 -2.09 -5.20
N GLY A 42 -6.20 -1.53 -4.10
CA GLY A 42 -6.97 -1.30 -2.87
C GLY A 42 -8.11 -0.32 -3.08
N SER A 43 -7.89 0.78 -3.81
CA SER A 43 -8.96 1.74 -4.08
C SER A 43 -10.11 1.11 -4.85
N ARG A 44 -9.81 0.26 -5.84
CA ARG A 44 -10.80 -0.43 -6.67
C ARG A 44 -11.51 -1.56 -5.93
N ALA A 45 -10.79 -2.33 -5.13
CA ALA A 45 -11.34 -3.48 -4.45
C ALA A 45 -12.11 -3.10 -3.17
N LEU A 46 -11.63 -2.08 -2.45
CA LEU A 46 -12.13 -1.74 -1.11
C LEU A 46 -12.86 -0.40 -1.06
N GLY A 47 -12.77 0.44 -2.11
CA GLY A 47 -13.38 1.77 -2.14
C GLY A 47 -14.89 1.74 -1.88
N GLY A 48 -15.62 0.86 -2.58
CA GLY A 48 -17.06 0.68 -2.39
C GLY A 48 -17.45 0.10 -1.01
N ILE A 49 -16.53 -0.57 -0.32
CA ILE A 49 -16.74 -1.09 1.03
C ILE A 49 -16.58 0.03 2.06
N PHE A 50 -15.58 0.91 1.87
CA PHE A 50 -15.30 2.01 2.79
C PHE A 50 -16.15 3.26 2.57
N ALA A 51 -16.62 3.50 1.35
CA ALA A 51 -17.49 4.65 1.04
C ALA A 51 -18.73 4.77 1.96
N PRO A 52 -19.54 3.72 2.21
CA PRO A 52 -20.68 3.82 3.12
C PRO A 52 -20.27 4.02 4.59
N LEU A 53 -19.08 3.57 4.99
CA LEU A 53 -18.54 3.77 6.34
C LEU A 53 -18.03 5.21 6.55
N LEU A 54 -17.69 5.90 5.46
CA LEU A 54 -17.16 7.27 5.46
C LEU A 54 -18.22 8.26 4.96
N THR A 55 -19.44 8.14 5.50
CA THR A 55 -20.59 9.02 5.24
C THR A 55 -20.99 9.16 3.77
N GLY A 56 -20.68 8.17 2.94
CA GLY A 56 -21.02 8.17 1.51
C GLY A 56 -20.05 8.94 0.62
N HIS A 57 -18.91 9.39 1.14
CA HIS A 57 -17.89 10.06 0.33
C HIS A 57 -17.09 9.03 -0.45
N GLU A 58 -17.40 8.89 -1.74
CA GLU A 58 -16.75 7.93 -2.65
C GLU A 58 -15.22 8.07 -2.66
N LEU A 59 -14.73 9.31 -2.76
CA LEU A 59 -13.30 9.63 -2.74
C LEU A 59 -12.62 9.25 -1.40
N ALA A 60 -13.32 9.42 -0.27
CA ALA A 60 -12.80 9.01 1.04
C ALA A 60 -12.71 7.48 1.14
N GLY A 61 -13.71 6.77 0.62
CA GLY A 61 -13.71 5.32 0.50
C GLY A 61 -12.54 4.81 -0.33
N GLU A 62 -12.33 5.38 -1.52
CA GLU A 62 -11.22 5.02 -2.40
C GLU A 62 -9.85 5.27 -1.75
N VAL A 63 -9.68 6.40 -1.05
CA VAL A 63 -8.42 6.72 -0.36
C VAL A 63 -8.18 5.78 0.82
N ALA A 64 -9.22 5.41 1.58
CA ALA A 64 -9.11 4.43 2.64
C ALA A 64 -8.73 3.04 2.08
N GLY A 65 -9.39 2.63 0.99
CA GLY A 65 -9.08 1.39 0.28
C GLY A 65 -7.65 1.38 -0.24
N ALA A 66 -7.21 2.50 -0.83
CA ALA A 66 -5.85 2.69 -1.30
C ALA A 66 -4.83 2.57 -0.17
N ALA A 67 -5.09 3.19 0.97
CA ALA A 67 -4.20 3.15 2.12
C ALA A 67 -4.01 1.71 2.64
N VAL A 68 -5.12 0.98 2.81
CA VAL A 68 -5.08 -0.41 3.26
C VAL A 68 -4.35 -1.29 2.24
N GLY A 69 -4.70 -1.18 0.96
CA GLY A 69 -4.05 -1.96 -0.11
C GLY A 69 -2.55 -1.69 -0.22
N ALA A 70 -2.13 -0.43 -0.10
CA ALA A 70 -0.72 -0.04 -0.12
C ALA A 70 0.06 -0.65 1.05
N MET A 71 -0.48 -0.56 2.27
CA MET A 71 0.18 -1.08 3.46
C MET A 71 0.33 -2.61 3.40
N VAL A 72 -0.74 -3.31 3.01
CA VAL A 72 -0.73 -4.78 2.89
C VAL A 72 0.27 -5.23 1.84
N LEU A 73 0.24 -4.64 0.64
CA LEU A 73 1.14 -5.08 -0.44
C LEU A 73 2.60 -4.73 -0.16
N ALA A 74 2.87 -3.58 0.46
CA ALA A 74 4.22 -3.21 0.89
C ALA A 74 4.75 -4.18 1.96
N ALA A 75 3.92 -4.57 2.94
CA ALA A 75 4.31 -5.56 3.95
C ALA A 75 4.63 -6.93 3.34
N ILE A 76 3.80 -7.39 2.39
CA ILE A 76 4.03 -8.65 1.66
C ILE A 76 5.33 -8.58 0.85
N ALA A 77 5.56 -7.48 0.13
CA ALA A 77 6.79 -7.28 -0.63
C ALA A 77 8.03 -7.28 0.28
N GLY A 78 7.93 -6.62 1.43
CA GLY A 78 8.89 -6.65 2.53
C GLY A 78 9.28 -8.06 2.94
N GLY A 79 8.28 -8.84 3.38
CA GLY A 79 8.48 -10.23 3.80
C GLY A 79 9.05 -11.11 2.69
N ALA A 80 8.60 -10.94 1.45
CA ALA A 80 9.11 -11.68 0.29
C ALA A 80 10.60 -11.39 0.04
N VAL A 81 11.02 -10.12 0.10
CA VAL A 81 12.43 -9.75 -0.07
C VAL A 81 13.30 -10.35 1.03
N LEU A 82 12.84 -10.33 2.28
CA LEU A 82 13.55 -10.97 3.39
C LEU A 82 13.67 -12.48 3.25
N ALA A 83 12.59 -13.16 2.87
CA ALA A 83 12.61 -14.60 2.63
C ALA A 83 13.60 -14.97 1.51
N LEU A 84 13.65 -14.17 0.44
CA LEU A 84 14.60 -14.36 -0.67
C LEU A 84 16.05 -14.11 -0.24
N ARG A 85 16.30 -13.12 0.62
CA ARG A 85 17.63 -12.86 1.19
C ARG A 85 18.08 -13.97 2.13
N GLY A 86 17.17 -14.48 2.95
CA GLY A 86 17.43 -15.59 3.87
C GLY A 86 17.81 -16.89 3.15
N ARG A 87 17.26 -17.15 1.96
CA ARG A 87 17.63 -18.32 1.13
C ARG A 87 19.00 -18.24 0.46
N ARG A 88 19.62 -17.06 0.41
CA ARG A 88 20.93 -16.85 -0.24
C ARG A 88 22.12 -16.89 0.73
N ARG A 89 21.87 -17.06 2.02
CA ARG A 89 22.88 -17.27 3.06
C ARG A 89 22.90 -18.72 3.48
#